data_AF-A0A7M3X9P9-F1
#
_entry.id   AF-A0A7M3X9P9-F1
#
_cell.length_a   1.000
_cell.length_b   1.000
_cell.length_c   1.000
_cell.angle_alpha   90.00
_cell.angle_beta   90.00
_cell.angle_gamma   90.00
#
_symmetry.space_group_name_H-M   'P 1'
#
loop_
_entity.id
_entity.type
_entity.pdbx_description
1 polymer ?
#
loop_
_entity_poly.entity_id
_entity_poly.type
_entity_poly.pdbx_seq_one_letter_code
_entity_poly.pdbx_strand_id
1 'polypeptide(L)' 'MVELVDYKCAVCGSLESFHRERNGISCKACGSRIFMKLRRNGTKRLVAE' A
#
# COMPACT_ATOMS: atom_id res chain seq x y z
N MET A 1 17.69 9.36 -3.52
CA MET A 1 16.29 9.50 -3.98
C MET A 1 15.44 8.66 -3.03
N VAL A 2 14.52 9.26 -2.27
CA VAL A 2 13.73 8.53 -1.26
C VAL A 2 12.59 7.80 -1.96
N GLU A 3 12.56 6.47 -1.88
CA GLU A 3 11.50 5.66 -2.49
C GLU A 3 10.19 5.81 -1.72
N LEU A 4 9.14 6.22 -2.45
CA LEU A 4 7.76 6.16 -1.99
C LEU A 4 7.19 4.77 -2.23
N VAL A 5 6.33 4.32 -1.33
CA VAL A 5 5.62 3.04 -1.45
C VAL A 5 4.13 3.28 -1.43
N ASP A 6 3.44 2.71 -2.42
CA ASP A 6 1.98 2.81 -2.54
C ASP A 6 1.28 1.77 -1.69
N TYR A 7 0.29 2.25 -0.95
CA TYR A 7 -0.60 1.46 -0.12
C TYR A 7 -2.06 1.82 -0.40
N LYS A 8 -2.94 0.82 -0.25
CA LYS A 8 -4.38 1.00 -0.32
C LYS A 8 -4.96 1.07 1.09
N CYS A 9 -5.76 2.09 1.40
CA CYS A 9 -6.51 2.14 2.66
C CYS A 9 -7.48 0.96 2.75
N ALA A 10 -7.45 0.24 3.87
CA ALA A 10 -8.32 -0.91 4.09
C ALA A 10 -9.81 -0.54 4.25
N VAL A 11 -10.10 0.73 4.56
CA VAL A 11 -11.46 1.21 4.87
C VAL A 11 -12.10 1.85 3.63
N CYS A 12 -11.51 2.94 3.12
CA CYS A 12 -12.10 3.70 2.00
C CYS A 12 -11.51 3.33 0.63
N GLY A 13 -10.46 2.51 0.60
CA GLY A 13 -9.83 2.09 -0.66
C GLY A 13 -8.95 3.14 -1.34
N SER A 14 -8.71 4.32 -0.74
CA SER A 14 -7.81 5.33 -1.28
C SER A 14 -6.40 4.77 -1.48
N LEU A 15 -5.74 5.20 -2.56
CA LEU A 15 -4.33 4.89 -2.82
C LEU A 15 -3.48 6.05 -2.31
N GLU A 16 -2.51 5.73 -1.45
CA GLU A 16 -1.62 6.72 -0.84
C GLU A 16 -0.17 6.25 -0.87
N SER A 17 0.72 7.17 -1.22
CA SER A 17 2.16 6.95 -1.29
C SER A 17 2.82 7.48 -0.01
N PHE A 18 3.56 6.61 0.69
CA PHE A 18 4.24 6.95 1.94
C PHE A 18 5.75 6.81 1.81
N HIS A 19 6.49 7.62 2.56
CA HIS A 19 7.94 7.44 2.72
C HIS A 19 8.21 6.20 3.60
N ARG A 20 9.11 5.32 3.15
CA ARG A 20 9.48 4.10 3.92
C ARG A 20 10.02 4.40 5.32
N GLU A 21 10.69 5.53 5.49
CA GLU A 21 11.44 5.86 6.71
C GLU A 21 10.64 6.71 7.71
N ARG A 22 9.48 7.27 7.30
CA ARG A 22 8.65 8.07 8.21
C ARG A 22 7.67 7.18 8.96
N ASN A 23 7.67 7.33 10.28
CA ASN A 23 6.70 6.68 11.15
C ASN A 23 5.36 7.42 11.11
N GLY A 24 4.28 6.65 11.19
CA GLY A 24 2.91 7.16 11.20
C GLY A 24 2.31 7.25 9.79
N ILE A 25 1.30 6.42 9.55
CA ILE A 25 0.48 6.45 8.34
C ILE A 25 -0.97 6.69 8.73
N SER A 26 -1.62 7.61 8.04
CA SER A 26 -3.04 7.92 8.22
C SER A 26 -3.63 8.30 6.88
N CYS A 27 -4.80 7.74 6.57
CA CYS A 27 -5.48 7.97 5.32
C CYS A 27 -5.99 9.41 5.26
N LYS A 28 -5.62 10.13 4.20
CA LYS A 28 -6.06 11.51 3.95
C LYS A 28 -7.56 11.63 3.66
N ALA A 29 -8.19 10.55 3.22
CA ALA A 29 -9.61 10.53 2.89
C ALA A 29 -10.52 10.20 4.09
N CYS A 30 -10.15 9.24 4.92
CA CYS A 30 -11.01 8.74 6.01
C CYS A 30 -10.35 8.68 7.40
N GLY A 31 -9.09 9.08 7.53
CA GLY A 31 -8.36 9.07 8.81
C GLY A 31 -7.90 7.69 9.30
N SER A 32 -8.33 6.59 8.67
CA SER A 32 -7.93 5.24 9.04
C SER A 32 -6.41 5.03 8.92
N ARG A 33 -5.85 4.18 9.79
CA ARG A 33 -4.41 3.86 9.85
C ARG A 33 -4.07 2.45 9.37
N ILE A 34 -5.05 1.73 8.83
CA ILE A 34 -4.89 0.36 8.35
C ILE A 34 -4.79 0.37 6.83
N PHE A 35 -3.73 -0.24 6.31
CA PHE A 35 -3.37 -0.21 4.90
C PHE A 35 -2.95 -1.59 4.40
N MET A 36 -3.13 -1.83 3.10
CA MET A 36 -2.76 -3.04 2.38
C MET A 36 -1.76 -2.71 1.27
N LYS A 37 -0.76 -3.57 1.04
CA LYS A 37 0.13 -3.44 -0.12
C LYS A 37 -0.60 -3.79 -1.40
N LEU A 38 -0.29 -3.08 -2.47
CA LEU A 38 -0.75 -3.42 -3.81
C LEU A 38 -0.15 -4.74 -4.28
N ARG A 39 -0.90 -5.43 -5.14
CA ARG A 39 -0.42 -6.61 -5.83
C ARG A 39 0.76 -6.19 -6.70
N ARG A 40 1.81 -7.02 -6.73
CA ARG A 40 2.98 -6.79 -7.60
C ARG A 40 2.53 -6.85 -9.06
N ASN A 41 3.07 -5.97 -9.91
CA ASN A 41 2.85 -5.99 -11.36
C ASN A 41 3.56 -7.17 -12.08
N GLY A 42 4.23 -8.06 -11.34
CA GLY A 42 4.91 -9.22 -11.89
C GLY A 42 4.00 -10.44 -12.06
N THR A 43 4.23 -11.20 -13.13
CA THR A 43 3.55 -12.48 -13.37
C THR A 43 4.02 -13.53 -12.36
N LYS A 44 3.09 -14.11 -11.60
CA LYS A 44 3.37 -15.25 -10.71
C LYS A 44 3.15 -16.54 -11.49
N ARG A 45 4.19 -17.34 -11.71
CA ARG A 45 4.06 -18.72 -12.22
C ARG A 45 3.73 -19.65 -11.07
N LEU A 46 2.64 -20.41 -11.19
CA LEU A 46 2.20 -21.41 -10.21
C LEU A 46 2.15 -22.77 -10.93
N VAL A 47 2.66 -23.81 -10.29
CA VAL A 47 2.43 -25.20 -10.72
C VAL A 47 1.09 -25.61 -10.11
N ALA A 48 0.15 -26.07 -10.95
CA ALA A 48 -1.08 -26.67 -10.46
C ALA A 48 -0.78 -28.07 -9.92
N GLU A 49 -1.30 -28.40 -8.74
CA GLU A 49 -1.23 -29.74 -8.14
C GLU A 49 -2.13 -30.74 -8.89
#